data_AF-A0A7S2HR68-F1
#
_entry.id   AF-A0A7S2HR68-F1
#
_cell.length_a   1.000
_cell.length_b   1.000
_cell.length_c   1.000
_cell.angle_alpha   90.00
_cell.angle_beta   90.00
_cell.angle_gamma   90.00
#
_symmetry.space_group_name_H-M   'P 1'
#
loop_
_entity.id
_entity.type
_entity.pdbx_description
1 polymer ?
#
loop_
_entity_poly.entity_id
_entity_poly.type
_entity_poly.pdbx_seq_one_letter_code
_entity_poly.pdbx_strand_id
1 'polypeptide(L)'
;QDVGRAVRDSGIPRSEIFVITKVWNTAHGYKEALAAGSLSNDLLGLGYIDLLLIHSPLGPFLGSMGARIVETYDALVELKRLGVVKSIGVSNFGVQHLKALADMCRPTPAVNQFELHPLVWQTRKDTVKYCEDHGILVQAYGSVFSGHQDLLAQVSSVGVKYGKTAQQVLLRWALDKGFQVIPKSTHTLWLQDNMDVFDFALSPSDTQTLDTLKGSPWSSHADGNLVDYWNPLTAPVDIGFTTSSCT
;
A
#
# COMPACT_ATOMS: atom_id res chain seq x y z
N GLN A 1 -1.31 -0.51 19.57
CA GLN A 1 -0.82 -0.06 20.89
C GLN A 1 0.69 0.22 20.89
N ASP A 2 1.56 -0.72 20.48
CA ASP A 2 3.02 -0.51 20.49
C ASP A 2 3.48 0.71 19.69
N VAL A 3 2.98 0.87 18.46
CA VAL A 3 3.28 2.04 17.62
C VAL A 3 2.93 3.35 18.34
N GLY A 4 1.76 3.40 18.98
CA GLY A 4 1.32 4.56 19.74
C GLY A 4 2.23 4.90 20.92
N ARG A 5 2.69 3.87 21.65
CA ARG A 5 3.69 4.05 22.72
C ARG A 5 5.00 4.59 22.15
N ALA A 6 5.55 3.96 21.12
CA ALA A 6 6.81 4.36 20.50
C ALA A 6 6.79 5.82 20.01
N VAL A 7 5.68 6.27 19.40
CA VAL A 7 5.53 7.66 18.96
C VAL A 7 5.56 8.62 20.15
N ARG A 8 4.84 8.33 21.24
CA ARG A 8 4.86 9.18 22.45
C ARG A 8 6.22 9.19 23.14
N ASP A 9 6.87 8.04 23.22
CA ASP A 9 8.16 7.86 23.89
C ASP A 9 9.32 8.46 23.07
N SER A 10 9.13 8.72 21.77
CA SER A 10 10.17 9.26 20.88
C SER A 10 10.60 10.69 21.22
N GLY A 11 9.75 11.47 21.91
CA GLY A 11 9.96 12.90 22.15
C GLY A 11 9.80 13.80 20.91
N ILE A 12 9.50 13.24 19.74
CA ILE A 12 9.25 13.99 18.51
C ILE A 12 7.80 14.52 18.52
N PRO A 13 7.55 15.78 18.12
CA PRO A 13 6.19 16.31 18.03
C PRO A 13 5.27 15.42 17.18
N ARG A 14 4.06 15.13 17.68
CA ARG A 14 3.09 14.26 16.99
C ARG A 14 2.82 14.71 15.55
N SER A 15 2.85 16.02 15.28
CA SER A 15 2.64 16.61 13.95
C SER A 15 3.76 16.32 12.95
N GLU A 16 4.93 15.85 13.39
CA GLU A 16 6.08 15.53 12.54
C GLU A 16 6.16 14.03 12.18
N ILE A 17 5.31 13.19 12.80
CA ILE A 17 5.25 11.74 12.53
C ILE A 17 3.96 11.43 11.79
N PHE A 18 4.04 10.84 10.60
CA PHE A 18 2.87 10.43 9.83
C PHE A 18 2.48 8.99 10.17
N VAL A 19 1.32 8.79 10.80
CA VAL A 19 0.83 7.46 11.25
C VAL A 19 -0.30 6.97 10.37
N ILE A 20 -0.08 5.80 9.76
CA ILE A 20 -1.04 5.09 8.91
C ILE A 20 -1.53 3.84 9.65
N THR A 21 -2.84 3.58 9.63
CA THR A 21 -3.42 2.30 10.05
C THR A 21 -4.51 1.86 9.08
N LYS A 22 -5.08 0.67 9.29
CA LYS A 22 -6.00 0.04 8.33
C LYS A 22 -7.22 -0.59 9.01
N VAL A 23 -8.38 -0.49 8.37
CA VAL A 23 -9.56 -1.29 8.69
C VAL A 23 -9.36 -2.68 8.10
N TRP A 24 -9.31 -3.69 8.97
CA TRP A 24 -9.11 -5.09 8.58
C TRP A 24 -10.36 -5.69 7.91
N ASN A 25 -10.17 -6.78 7.15
CA ASN A 25 -11.23 -7.41 6.34
C ASN A 25 -12.44 -7.90 7.16
N THR A 26 -12.25 -8.22 8.46
CA THR A 26 -13.36 -8.62 9.34
C THR A 26 -14.28 -7.47 9.75
N ALA A 27 -13.89 -6.23 9.45
CA ALA A 27 -14.61 -5.01 9.82
C ALA A 27 -15.19 -4.26 8.61
N HIS A 28 -15.41 -4.95 7.48
CA HIS A 28 -16.11 -4.37 6.35
C HIS A 28 -17.59 -4.10 6.64
N GLY A 29 -18.08 -2.96 6.14
CA GLY A 29 -19.41 -2.42 6.41
C GLY A 29 -19.35 -1.10 7.16
N TYR A 30 -20.39 -0.29 7.04
CA TYR A 30 -20.38 1.08 7.58
C TYR A 30 -20.16 1.11 9.10
N LYS A 31 -20.99 0.36 9.85
CA LYS A 31 -20.94 0.38 11.32
C LYS A 31 -19.67 -0.26 11.85
N GLU A 32 -19.27 -1.38 11.26
CA GLU A 32 -18.10 -2.14 11.65
C GLU A 32 -16.81 -1.35 11.41
N ALA A 33 -16.68 -0.69 10.25
CA ALA A 33 -15.52 0.12 9.91
C ALA A 33 -15.44 1.39 10.74
N LEU A 34 -16.58 2.04 11.03
CA LEU A 34 -16.66 3.23 11.90
C LEU A 34 -16.17 2.88 13.31
N ALA A 35 -16.64 1.76 13.87
CA ALA A 35 -16.20 1.27 15.17
C ALA A 35 -14.71 0.87 15.16
N ALA A 36 -14.25 0.15 14.14
CA ALA A 36 -12.86 -0.29 14.04
C ALA A 36 -11.87 0.87 13.87
N GLY A 37 -12.22 1.90 13.10
CA GLY A 37 -11.41 3.10 12.93
C GLY A 37 -11.32 3.92 14.23
N SER A 38 -12.44 4.10 14.93
CA SER A 38 -12.47 4.79 16.23
C SER A 38 -11.64 4.04 17.28
N LEU A 39 -11.85 2.73 17.39
CA LEU A 39 -11.06 1.87 18.28
C LEU A 39 -9.57 1.93 17.94
N SER A 40 -9.20 1.96 16.65
CA SER A 40 -7.80 2.09 16.23
C SER A 40 -7.18 3.40 16.71
N ASN A 41 -7.92 4.52 16.64
CA ASN A 41 -7.45 5.81 17.14
C ASN A 41 -7.24 5.77 18.67
N ASP A 42 -8.18 5.18 19.41
CA ASP A 42 -8.09 5.03 20.86
C ASP A 42 -6.89 4.16 21.27
N LEU A 43 -6.69 3.03 20.59
CA LEU A 43 -5.57 2.11 20.84
C LEU A 43 -4.21 2.69 20.44
N LEU A 44 -4.18 3.60 19.46
CA LEU A 44 -2.98 4.37 19.14
C LEU A 44 -2.75 5.44 20.21
N GLY A 45 -3.80 6.11 20.69
CA GLY A 45 -3.72 7.13 21.74
C GLY A 45 -2.89 8.33 21.29
N LEU A 46 -3.08 8.77 20.04
CA LEU A 46 -2.31 9.84 19.39
C LEU A 46 -3.17 11.06 19.04
N GLY A 47 -4.44 11.09 19.46
CA GLY A 47 -5.42 12.14 19.17
C GLY A 47 -6.08 12.00 17.80
N TYR A 48 -5.30 11.72 16.76
CA TYR A 48 -5.79 11.49 15.40
C TYR A 48 -4.90 10.49 14.63
N ILE A 49 -5.45 9.95 13.54
CA ILE A 49 -4.73 9.14 12.53
C ILE A 49 -4.46 10.02 11.30
N ASP A 50 -3.24 10.01 10.75
CA ASP A 50 -2.95 10.80 9.54
C ASP A 50 -3.62 10.20 8.31
N LEU A 51 -3.59 8.87 8.16
CA LEU A 51 -4.22 8.16 7.05
C LEU A 51 -4.82 6.83 7.52
N LEU A 52 -6.12 6.64 7.24
CA LEU A 52 -6.81 5.37 7.45
C LEU A 52 -7.11 4.72 6.11
N LEU A 53 -6.73 3.46 5.94
CA LEU A 53 -6.94 2.69 4.70
C LEU A 53 -7.94 1.56 4.91
N ILE A 54 -8.73 1.25 3.88
CA ILE A 54 -9.32 -0.09 3.77
C ILE A 54 -8.20 -1.09 3.47
N HIS A 55 -8.05 -2.17 4.25
CA HIS A 55 -6.90 -3.08 4.11
C HIS A 55 -6.86 -3.85 2.79
N SER A 56 -8.02 -4.33 2.31
CA SER A 56 -8.15 -5.00 1.02
C SER A 56 -9.61 -4.97 0.55
N PRO A 57 -9.89 -5.30 -0.72
CA PRO A 57 -11.26 -5.50 -1.20
C PRO A 57 -11.80 -6.91 -0.89
N LEU A 58 -11.09 -7.74 -0.10
CA LEU A 58 -11.51 -9.10 0.20
C LEU A 58 -12.49 -9.16 1.36
N GLY A 59 -13.59 -9.88 1.15
CA GLY A 59 -14.59 -10.15 2.17
C GLY A 59 -14.04 -10.94 3.37
N PRO A 60 -14.75 -10.93 4.50
CA PRO A 60 -14.29 -11.52 5.77
C PRO A 60 -14.14 -13.05 5.75
N PHE A 61 -14.76 -13.75 4.79
CA PHE A 61 -14.76 -15.20 4.70
C PHE A 61 -13.97 -15.69 3.48
N LEU A 62 -12.90 -16.46 3.74
CA LEU A 62 -12.12 -17.26 2.78
C LEU A 62 -11.60 -16.53 1.53
N GLY A 63 -11.46 -15.20 1.54
CA GLY A 63 -10.79 -14.43 0.49
C GLY A 63 -11.35 -14.61 -0.94
N SER A 64 -12.53 -15.22 -1.06
CA SER A 64 -13.12 -15.64 -2.34
C SER A 64 -14.29 -14.73 -2.75
N MET A 65 -14.74 -13.87 -1.85
CA MET A 65 -15.86 -12.94 -2.05
C MET A 65 -15.37 -11.50 -1.98
N GLY A 66 -16.01 -10.62 -2.74
CA GLY A 66 -15.82 -9.18 -2.61
C GLY A 66 -16.25 -8.69 -1.23
N ALA A 67 -15.58 -7.66 -0.72
CA ALA A 67 -16.01 -6.92 0.45
C ALA A 67 -17.00 -5.81 0.08
N ARG A 68 -17.83 -5.38 1.04
CA ARG A 68 -18.71 -4.20 0.95
C ARG A 68 -17.90 -2.90 0.89
N ILE A 69 -17.15 -2.66 -0.19
CA ILE A 69 -16.10 -1.63 -0.24
C ILE A 69 -16.67 -0.21 -0.17
N VAL A 70 -17.83 0.05 -0.78
CA VAL A 70 -18.46 1.39 -0.78
C VAL A 70 -18.95 1.76 0.61
N GLU A 71 -19.72 0.88 1.26
CA GLU A 71 -20.18 1.09 2.65
C GLU A 71 -19.02 1.26 3.64
N THR A 72 -17.94 0.49 3.44
CA THR A 72 -16.73 0.61 4.27
C THR A 72 -16.08 1.98 4.05
N TYR A 73 -16.02 2.45 2.81
CA TYR A 73 -15.42 3.75 2.49
C TYR A 73 -16.27 4.92 3.01
N ASP A 74 -17.60 4.79 3.05
CA ASP A 74 -18.50 5.75 3.69
C ASP A 74 -18.19 5.95 5.18
N ALA A 75 -17.85 4.88 5.88
CA ALA A 75 -17.41 4.99 7.27
C ALA A 75 -16.09 5.76 7.39
N LEU A 76 -15.14 5.56 6.47
CA LEU A 76 -13.90 6.33 6.43
C LEU A 76 -14.16 7.81 6.16
N VAL A 77 -15.07 8.14 5.24
CA VAL A 77 -15.52 9.52 4.98
C VAL A 77 -16.10 10.14 6.25
N GLU A 78 -16.94 9.41 6.99
CA GLU A 78 -17.50 9.88 8.25
C GLU A 78 -16.43 10.08 9.33
N LEU A 79 -15.49 9.14 9.50
CA LEU A 79 -14.35 9.29 10.42
C LEU A 79 -13.51 10.52 10.10
N LYS A 80 -13.35 10.85 8.81
CA LYS A 80 -12.65 12.07 8.38
C LYS A 80 -13.45 13.31 8.74
N ARG A 81 -14.77 13.31 8.51
CA ARG A 81 -15.68 14.40 8.88
C ARG A 81 -15.68 14.66 10.39
N LEU A 82 -15.60 13.61 11.20
CA LEU A 82 -15.52 13.66 12.67
C LEU A 82 -14.12 14.07 13.19
N GLY A 83 -13.12 14.17 12.32
CA GLY A 83 -11.75 14.55 12.69
C GLY A 83 -10.93 13.44 13.34
N VAL A 84 -11.44 12.20 13.38
CA VAL A 84 -10.70 11.02 13.88
C VAL A 84 -9.51 10.70 12.98
N VAL A 85 -9.67 10.91 11.67
CA VAL A 85 -8.64 10.71 10.65
C VAL A 85 -8.46 11.97 9.80
N LYS A 86 -7.25 12.27 9.34
CA LYS A 86 -6.98 13.43 8.48
C LYS A 86 -7.21 13.12 7.00
N SER A 87 -6.76 11.94 6.57
CA SER A 87 -6.90 11.43 5.21
C SER A 87 -7.42 10.01 5.20
N ILE A 88 -8.00 9.62 4.07
CA ILE A 88 -8.54 8.29 3.84
C ILE A 88 -8.04 7.75 2.51
N GLY A 89 -7.88 6.45 2.43
CA GLY A 89 -7.45 5.78 1.23
C GLY A 89 -7.82 4.31 1.22
N VAL A 90 -7.21 3.57 0.30
CA VAL A 90 -7.43 2.14 0.13
C VAL A 90 -6.09 1.40 0.04
N SER A 91 -6.15 0.09 0.20
CA SER A 91 -5.01 -0.80 0.03
C SER A 91 -5.45 -2.00 -0.79
N ASN A 92 -4.64 -2.38 -1.75
CA ASN A 92 -4.85 -3.52 -2.64
C ASN A 92 -6.10 -3.44 -3.51
N PHE A 93 -6.49 -2.22 -3.92
CA PHE A 93 -7.61 -2.01 -4.84
C PHE A 93 -7.08 -1.99 -6.28
N GLY A 94 -7.54 -2.92 -7.11
CA GLY A 94 -7.41 -2.82 -8.57
C GLY A 94 -8.35 -1.78 -9.19
N VAL A 95 -8.17 -1.52 -10.50
CA VAL A 95 -8.90 -0.51 -11.26
C VAL A 95 -10.41 -0.63 -11.12
N GLN A 96 -10.97 -1.84 -11.12
CA GLN A 96 -12.42 -2.07 -11.00
C GLN A 96 -12.97 -1.61 -9.65
N HIS A 97 -12.21 -1.75 -8.56
CA HIS A 97 -12.63 -1.31 -7.23
C HIS A 97 -12.58 0.21 -7.11
N LEU A 98 -11.54 0.84 -7.67
CA LEU A 98 -11.40 2.30 -7.69
C LEU A 98 -12.51 2.95 -8.53
N LYS A 99 -12.82 2.37 -9.69
CA LYS A 99 -13.97 2.77 -10.52
C LYS A 99 -15.28 2.63 -9.75
N ALA A 100 -15.51 1.52 -9.05
CA ALA A 100 -16.73 1.35 -8.26
C ALA A 100 -16.91 2.44 -7.18
N LEU A 101 -15.83 2.90 -6.54
CA LEU A 101 -15.91 4.04 -5.61
C LEU A 101 -16.27 5.34 -6.35
N ALA A 102 -15.65 5.59 -7.51
CA ALA A 102 -15.88 6.78 -8.31
C ALA A 102 -17.29 6.83 -8.92
N ASP A 103 -17.78 5.70 -9.45
CA ASP A 103 -19.12 5.54 -10.04
C ASP A 103 -20.22 5.73 -8.97
N MET A 104 -19.90 5.44 -7.70
CA MET A 104 -20.74 5.73 -6.54
C MET A 104 -20.45 7.12 -5.93
N CYS A 105 -19.74 7.99 -6.65
CA CYS A 105 -19.43 9.36 -6.26
C CYS A 105 -18.79 9.53 -4.88
N ARG A 106 -17.92 8.57 -4.49
CA ARG A 106 -17.14 8.72 -3.27
C ARG A 106 -15.90 9.59 -3.53
N PRO A 107 -15.46 10.37 -2.54
CA PRO A 107 -14.24 11.16 -2.67
C PRO A 107 -13.05 10.29 -3.07
N THR A 108 -12.25 10.77 -4.03
CA THR A 108 -11.04 10.08 -4.50
C THR A 108 -10.14 9.67 -3.33
N PRO A 109 -9.72 8.40 -3.23
CA PRO A 109 -8.75 7.95 -2.25
C PRO A 109 -7.45 8.76 -2.32
N ALA A 110 -6.91 9.19 -1.17
CA ALA A 110 -5.64 9.91 -1.16
C ALA A 110 -4.46 9.00 -1.55
N VAL A 111 -4.56 7.72 -1.17
CA VAL A 111 -3.53 6.70 -1.39
C VAL A 111 -4.19 5.39 -1.81
N ASN A 112 -3.53 4.65 -2.72
CA ASN A 112 -3.73 3.22 -2.92
C ASN A 112 -2.42 2.49 -2.58
N GLN A 113 -2.41 1.75 -1.47
CA GLN A 113 -1.25 0.98 -1.02
C GLN A 113 -1.33 -0.46 -1.56
N PHE A 114 -0.39 -0.93 -2.36
CA PHE A 114 -0.41 -2.32 -2.85
C PHE A 114 1.00 -2.86 -3.10
N GLU A 115 1.10 -4.18 -3.28
CA GLU A 115 2.38 -4.84 -3.56
C GLU A 115 2.96 -4.35 -4.87
N LEU A 116 4.13 -3.72 -4.80
CA LEU A 116 4.77 -3.15 -5.96
C LEU A 116 6.28 -3.17 -5.83
N HIS A 117 6.90 -3.93 -6.72
CA HIS A 117 8.34 -4.08 -6.88
C HIS A 117 8.63 -4.58 -8.31
N PRO A 118 9.89 -4.57 -8.78
CA PRO A 118 10.24 -4.94 -10.15
C PRO A 118 9.61 -6.25 -10.67
N LEU A 119 9.59 -7.31 -9.85
CA LEU A 119 9.07 -8.61 -10.28
C LEU A 119 7.55 -8.66 -10.55
N VAL A 120 6.77 -7.74 -9.96
CA VAL A 120 5.32 -7.63 -10.19
C VAL A 120 4.96 -6.39 -11.01
N TRP A 121 5.93 -5.55 -11.37
CA TRP A 121 5.69 -4.27 -12.06
C TRP A 121 4.77 -4.40 -13.27
N GLN A 122 5.03 -5.38 -14.13
CA GLN A 122 4.29 -5.56 -15.39
C GLN A 122 2.80 -5.81 -15.15
N THR A 123 2.43 -6.59 -14.13
CA THR A 123 1.03 -6.92 -13.82
C THR A 123 0.33 -5.86 -12.95
N ARG A 124 1.01 -4.75 -12.66
CA ARG A 124 0.51 -3.64 -11.82
C ARG A 124 0.37 -2.32 -12.58
N LYS A 125 0.91 -2.23 -13.80
CA LYS A 125 0.93 -1.02 -14.63
C LYS A 125 -0.43 -0.36 -14.78
N ASP A 126 -1.48 -1.13 -15.05
CA ASP A 126 -2.82 -0.55 -15.24
C ASP A 126 -3.38 0.08 -13.97
N THR A 127 -3.09 -0.52 -12.81
CA THR A 127 -3.52 0.04 -11.51
C THR A 127 -2.72 1.30 -11.18
N VAL A 128 -1.41 1.29 -11.43
CA VAL A 128 -0.53 2.46 -11.26
C VAL A 128 -0.99 3.61 -12.16
N LYS A 129 -1.17 3.35 -13.45
CA LYS A 129 -1.64 4.34 -14.41
C LYS A 129 -2.99 4.94 -14.01
N TYR A 130 -3.94 4.11 -13.58
CA TYR A 130 -5.23 4.62 -13.12
C TYR A 130 -5.06 5.53 -11.90
N CYS A 131 -4.21 5.16 -10.94
CA CYS A 131 -3.93 5.98 -9.77
C CYS A 131 -3.32 7.34 -10.18
N GLU A 132 -2.32 7.33 -11.06
CA GLU A 132 -1.69 8.56 -11.60
C GLU A 132 -2.70 9.46 -12.30
N ASP A 133 -3.51 8.91 -13.22
CA ASP A 133 -4.51 9.64 -13.99
C ASP A 133 -5.58 10.31 -13.11
N HIS A 134 -5.81 9.79 -11.89
CA HIS A 134 -6.82 10.29 -10.95
C HIS A 134 -6.23 10.99 -9.71
N GLY A 135 -4.91 11.23 -9.67
CA GLY A 135 -4.26 11.90 -8.55
C GLY A 135 -4.24 11.09 -7.24
N ILE A 136 -4.30 9.75 -7.33
CA ILE A 136 -4.18 8.83 -6.20
C ILE A 136 -2.71 8.48 -6.03
N LEU A 137 -2.14 8.72 -4.83
CA LEU A 137 -0.74 8.38 -4.57
C LEU A 137 -0.58 6.86 -4.46
N VAL A 138 0.39 6.31 -5.18
CA VAL A 138 0.77 4.90 -5.08
C VAL A 138 1.74 4.72 -3.91
N GLN A 139 1.42 3.84 -2.98
CA GLN A 139 2.32 3.44 -1.90
C GLN A 139 2.69 1.96 -2.03
N ALA A 140 3.92 1.71 -2.42
CA ALA A 140 4.48 0.38 -2.60
C ALA A 140 4.81 -0.24 -1.24
N TYR A 141 4.12 -1.33 -0.88
CA TYR A 141 4.65 -2.27 0.10
C TYR A 141 5.37 -3.42 -0.61
N GLY A 142 6.15 -4.19 0.15
CA GLY A 142 6.88 -5.32 -0.43
C GLY A 142 8.00 -4.89 -1.37
N SER A 143 8.35 -3.60 -1.40
CA SER A 143 9.30 -2.99 -2.34
C SER A 143 10.67 -3.68 -2.37
N VAL A 144 11.03 -4.36 -1.28
CA VAL A 144 12.26 -5.16 -1.14
C VAL A 144 11.92 -6.66 -1.27
N PHE A 145 11.15 -7.01 -2.30
CA PHE A 145 10.65 -8.35 -2.58
C PHE A 145 10.03 -9.04 -1.36
N SER A 146 9.27 -8.30 -0.55
CA SER A 146 8.65 -8.80 0.69
C SER A 146 9.59 -9.57 1.64
N GLY A 147 10.90 -9.28 1.57
CA GLY A 147 11.93 -9.91 2.40
C GLY A 147 12.57 -11.18 1.82
N HIS A 148 12.23 -11.58 0.59
CA HIS A 148 12.84 -12.72 -0.11
C HIS A 148 14.29 -12.42 -0.50
N GLN A 149 15.23 -12.75 0.40
CA GLN A 149 16.65 -12.46 0.24
C GLN A 149 17.29 -13.19 -0.95
N ASP A 150 16.80 -14.39 -1.27
CA ASP A 150 17.23 -15.19 -2.41
C ASP A 150 17.00 -14.47 -3.75
N LEU A 151 15.97 -13.61 -3.82
CA LEU A 151 15.66 -12.84 -5.02
C LEU A 151 16.53 -11.59 -5.18
N LEU A 152 17.20 -11.12 -4.12
CA LEU A 152 18.05 -9.91 -4.16
C LEU A 152 19.30 -10.09 -5.04
N ALA A 153 19.74 -11.33 -5.24
CA ALA A 153 20.85 -11.63 -6.15
C ALA A 153 20.59 -11.13 -7.59
N GLN A 154 19.32 -11.09 -8.03
CA GLN A 154 18.93 -10.60 -9.35
C GLN A 154 19.21 -9.11 -9.57
N VAL A 155 19.34 -8.35 -8.48
CA VAL A 155 19.51 -6.88 -8.50
C VAL A 155 20.93 -6.45 -8.10
N SER A 156 21.73 -7.39 -7.58
CA SER A 156 23.04 -7.09 -6.99
C SER A 156 24.02 -6.47 -7.99
N SER A 157 23.99 -6.89 -9.26
CA SER A 157 24.85 -6.33 -10.32
C SER A 157 24.56 -4.86 -10.61
N VAL A 158 23.31 -4.42 -10.43
CA VAL A 158 22.93 -3.00 -10.53
C VAL A 158 23.50 -2.24 -9.35
N GLY A 159 23.35 -2.77 -8.12
CA GLY A 159 23.86 -2.15 -6.90
C GLY A 159 25.36 -1.88 -6.93
N VAL A 160 26.16 -2.82 -7.47
CA VAL A 160 27.62 -2.67 -7.62
C VAL A 160 28.00 -1.40 -8.39
N LYS A 161 27.25 -1.03 -9.44
CA LYS A 161 27.52 0.18 -10.23
C LYS A 161 27.44 1.47 -9.42
N TYR A 162 26.61 1.47 -8.38
CA TYR A 162 26.33 2.62 -7.54
C TYR A 162 27.00 2.55 -6.17
N GLY A 163 27.68 1.45 -5.85
CA GLY A 163 28.19 1.20 -4.49
C GLY A 163 27.05 1.05 -3.47
N LYS A 164 25.87 0.58 -3.91
CA LYS A 164 24.66 0.46 -3.08
C LYS A 164 24.22 -0.99 -2.97
N THR A 165 23.48 -1.30 -1.92
CA THR A 165 22.88 -2.62 -1.71
C THR A 165 21.73 -2.87 -2.70
N ALA A 166 21.36 -4.14 -2.91
CA ALA A 166 20.20 -4.49 -3.73
C ALA A 166 18.91 -3.87 -3.17
N GLN A 167 18.78 -3.79 -1.84
CA GLN A 167 17.65 -3.17 -1.16
C GLN A 167 17.54 -1.68 -1.47
N GLN A 168 18.65 -0.94 -1.40
CA GLN A 168 18.69 0.48 -1.78
C GLN A 168 18.29 0.69 -3.23
N VAL A 169 18.78 -0.15 -4.15
CA VAL A 169 18.39 -0.08 -5.58
C VAL A 169 16.89 -0.29 -5.76
N LEU A 170 16.30 -1.25 -5.07
CA LEU A 170 14.85 -1.52 -5.14
C LEU A 170 14.01 -0.37 -4.60
N LEU A 171 14.43 0.23 -3.48
CA LEU A 171 13.75 1.40 -2.92
C LEU A 171 13.91 2.62 -3.83
N ARG A 172 15.11 2.84 -4.38
CA ARG A 172 15.38 3.92 -5.34
C ARG A 172 14.55 3.77 -6.60
N TRP A 173 14.40 2.56 -7.12
CA TRP A 173 13.53 2.26 -8.27
C TRP A 173 12.08 2.68 -8.01
N ALA A 174 11.53 2.38 -6.83
CA ALA A 174 10.16 2.77 -6.49
C ALA A 174 10.02 4.29 -6.37
N LEU A 175 10.99 4.94 -5.72
CA LEU A 175 11.02 6.39 -5.55
C LEU A 175 11.21 7.14 -6.89
N ASP A 176 12.04 6.64 -7.80
CA ASP A 176 12.25 7.22 -9.14
C ASP A 176 10.98 7.14 -10.00
N LYS A 177 10.13 6.15 -9.76
CA LYS A 177 8.80 6.05 -10.38
C LYS A 177 7.74 6.91 -9.70
N GLY A 178 8.10 7.65 -8.65
CA GLY A 178 7.17 8.50 -7.91
C GLY A 178 6.31 7.76 -6.89
N PHE A 179 6.63 6.50 -6.56
CA PHE A 179 5.90 5.75 -5.54
C PHE A 179 6.41 6.08 -4.14
N GLN A 180 5.51 6.06 -3.16
CA GLN A 180 5.90 6.05 -1.76
C GLN A 180 6.33 4.65 -1.34
N VAL A 181 7.28 4.53 -0.42
CA VAL A 181 7.76 3.25 0.12
C VAL A 181 7.61 3.19 1.63
N ILE A 182 7.38 1.99 2.16
CA ILE A 182 7.26 1.72 3.61
C ILE A 182 8.08 0.50 4.03
N PRO A 183 9.41 0.51 3.83
CA PRO A 183 10.24 -0.66 4.14
C PRO A 183 10.23 -0.96 5.64
N LYS A 184 10.01 -2.23 5.99
CA LYS A 184 10.08 -2.71 7.37
C LYS A 184 11.48 -3.25 7.66
N SER A 185 12.06 -2.84 8.78
CA SER A 185 13.24 -3.49 9.35
C SER A 185 13.21 -3.42 10.87
N THR A 186 13.79 -4.42 11.52
CA THR A 186 14.13 -4.41 12.95
C THR A 186 15.64 -4.35 13.18
N HIS A 187 16.44 -4.36 12.12
CA HIS A 187 17.89 -4.27 12.16
C HIS A 187 18.33 -2.83 11.88
N THR A 188 19.10 -2.24 12.81
CA THR A 188 19.51 -0.83 12.75
C THR A 188 20.29 -0.48 11.48
N LEU A 189 21.19 -1.36 11.03
CA LEU A 189 21.96 -1.13 9.81
C LEU A 189 21.05 -1.06 8.58
N TRP A 190 20.09 -1.97 8.45
CA TRP A 190 19.14 -1.92 7.32
C TRP A 190 18.18 -0.72 7.41
N LEU A 191 17.86 -0.23 8.62
CA LEU A 191 17.11 1.02 8.75
C LEU A 191 17.91 2.20 8.19
N GLN A 192 19.22 2.25 8.43
CA GLN A 192 20.10 3.27 7.86
C GLN A 192 20.19 3.13 6.34
N ASP A 193 20.42 1.92 5.83
CA ASP A 193 20.49 1.66 4.39
C ASP A 193 19.19 2.04 3.67
N ASN A 194 18.03 1.73 4.26
CA ASN A 194 16.72 2.07 3.69
C ASN A 194 16.48 3.58 3.61
N MET A 195 17.17 4.38 4.43
CA MET A 195 17.11 5.85 4.41
C MET A 195 18.16 6.46 3.46
N ASP A 196 19.27 5.76 3.22
CA ASP A 196 20.36 6.19 2.33
C ASP A 196 20.06 5.88 0.85
N VAL A 197 18.96 6.45 0.35
CA VAL A 197 18.43 6.22 -1.01
C VAL A 197 18.18 7.52 -1.79
N PHE A 198 18.66 8.66 -1.30
CA PHE A 198 18.41 9.98 -1.89
C PHE A 198 19.66 10.61 -2.52
N ASP A 199 20.82 9.98 -2.38
CA ASP A 199 22.13 10.46 -2.83
C ASP A 199 22.59 9.85 -4.17
N PHE A 200 21.76 9.01 -4.79
CA PHE A 200 22.01 8.43 -6.11
C PHE A 200 20.72 8.37 -6.93
N ALA A 201 20.86 8.14 -8.24
CA ALA A 201 19.74 7.95 -9.16
C ALA A 201 20.05 6.80 -10.12
N LEU A 202 19.04 5.99 -10.44
CA LEU A 202 19.20 4.91 -11.40
C LEU A 202 19.25 5.46 -12.82
N SER A 203 20.10 4.88 -13.66
CA SER A 203 20.14 5.23 -15.07
C SER A 203 18.84 4.75 -15.76
N PRO A 204 18.44 5.34 -16.89
CA PRO A 204 17.31 4.83 -17.67
C PRO A 204 17.49 3.36 -18.08
N SER A 205 18.71 2.94 -18.39
CA SER A 205 19.03 1.56 -18.75
C SER A 205 18.87 0.59 -17.58
N ASP A 206 19.30 0.98 -16.37
CA ASP A 206 19.15 0.14 -15.17
C ASP A 206 17.70 0.08 -14.73
N THR A 207 16.97 1.19 -14.81
CA THR A 207 15.52 1.23 -14.57
C THR A 207 14.77 0.31 -15.54
N GLN A 208 15.11 0.35 -16.83
CA GLN A 208 14.53 -0.55 -17.83
C GLN A 208 14.85 -2.02 -17.53
N THR A 209 16.06 -2.30 -17.05
CA THR A 209 16.49 -3.66 -16.68
C THR A 209 15.63 -4.18 -15.53
N LEU A 210 15.46 -3.38 -14.47
CA LEU A 210 14.59 -3.68 -13.33
C LEU A 210 13.14 -3.89 -13.77
N ASP A 211 12.61 -3.01 -14.61
CA ASP A 211 11.23 -3.11 -15.11
C ASP A 211 10.94 -4.44 -15.82
N THR A 212 11.97 -5.11 -16.37
CA THR A 212 11.83 -6.38 -17.08
C THR A 212 12.14 -7.61 -16.24
N LEU A 213 12.44 -7.45 -14.95
CA LEU A 213 12.69 -8.58 -14.06
C LEU A 213 11.47 -9.50 -13.97
N LYS A 214 11.75 -10.80 -13.95
CA LYS A 214 10.74 -11.85 -13.86
C LYS A 214 11.01 -12.72 -12.65
N GLY A 215 9.95 -13.29 -12.10
CA GLY A 215 10.05 -14.35 -11.11
C GLY A 215 10.85 -15.55 -11.59
N SER A 216 11.42 -16.32 -10.66
CA SER A 216 11.94 -17.65 -10.99
C SER A 216 10.79 -18.53 -11.52
N PRO A 217 11.02 -19.40 -12.52
CA PRO A 217 10.01 -20.30 -13.07
C PRO A 217 9.32 -21.18 -12.02
N TRP A 218 10.02 -21.47 -10.92
CA TRP A 218 9.51 -22.27 -9.79
C TRP A 218 8.67 -21.46 -8.80
N SER A 219 8.80 -20.14 -8.88
CA SER A 219 8.09 -19.17 -8.05
C SER A 219 7.01 -18.43 -8.84
N SER A 220 6.68 -18.84 -10.07
CA SER A 220 5.70 -18.15 -10.93
C SER A 220 4.63 -19.09 -11.50
N HIS A 221 3.36 -18.69 -11.42
CA HIS A 221 2.25 -19.24 -12.17
C HIS A 221 2.45 -19.06 -13.68
N ALA A 222 1.70 -19.85 -14.47
CA ALA A 222 1.74 -19.79 -15.94
C ALA A 222 1.32 -18.43 -16.53
N ASP A 223 0.63 -17.60 -15.75
CA ASP A 223 0.23 -16.22 -16.09
C ASP A 223 1.31 -15.17 -15.75
N GLY A 224 2.47 -15.60 -15.25
CA GLY A 224 3.58 -14.73 -14.86
C GLY A 224 3.45 -14.11 -13.47
N ASN A 225 2.38 -14.39 -12.72
CA ASN A 225 2.27 -14.01 -11.32
C ASN A 225 3.20 -14.87 -10.46
N LEU A 226 3.86 -14.29 -9.48
CA LEU A 226 4.63 -15.09 -8.53
C LEU A 226 3.69 -15.88 -7.60
N VAL A 227 3.95 -17.18 -7.39
CA VAL A 227 3.13 -18.16 -6.65
C VAL A 227 2.87 -17.74 -5.20
N ASP A 228 3.78 -16.96 -4.61
CA ASP A 228 3.75 -16.62 -3.18
C ASP A 228 3.32 -15.17 -2.87
N TYR A 229 2.89 -14.40 -3.88
CA TYR A 229 2.59 -12.98 -3.68
C TYR A 229 1.09 -12.70 -3.67
N TRP A 230 0.65 -12.03 -2.61
CA TRP A 230 -0.75 -11.75 -2.38
C TRP A 230 -1.27 -10.69 -3.36
N ASN A 231 -2.21 -11.05 -4.22
CA ASN A 231 -2.75 -10.16 -5.26
C ASN A 231 -4.29 -10.09 -5.24
N PRO A 232 -4.89 -9.31 -4.33
CA PRO A 232 -6.33 -9.13 -4.30
C PRO A 232 -6.79 -8.01 -5.25
N LEU A 233 -5.91 -7.48 -6.12
CA LEU A 233 -6.28 -6.43 -7.07
C LEU A 233 -7.37 -6.87 -8.04
N THR A 234 -7.50 -8.19 -8.28
CA THR A 234 -8.52 -8.80 -9.15
C THR A 234 -9.72 -9.36 -8.39
N ALA A 235 -9.83 -9.08 -7.08
CA ALA A 235 -10.98 -9.51 -6.31
C ALA A 235 -12.32 -9.04 -6.93
N PRO A 236 -13.42 -9.77 -6.69
CA PRO A 236 -14.74 -9.33 -7.13
C PRO A 236 -15.13 -8.01 -6.45
N VAL A 237 -15.81 -7.14 -7.20
CA VAL A 237 -16.41 -5.92 -6.66
C VAL A 237 -17.71 -6.26 -5.95
N ASP A 238 -17.85 -5.84 -4.70
CA ASP A 238 -19.12 -5.84 -3.96
C ASP A 238 -19.37 -4.43 -3.41
N ILE A 239 -20.43 -3.77 -3.89
CA ILE A 239 -20.79 -2.42 -3.46
C ILE A 239 -21.61 -2.42 -2.15
N GLY A 240 -22.00 -3.59 -1.64
CA GLY A 240 -22.89 -3.74 -0.49
C GLY A 240 -24.34 -3.42 -0.82
N PHE A 241 -25.10 -3.04 0.21
CA PHE A 241 -26.51 -2.67 0.13
C PHE A 241 -26.73 -1.16 0.00
N THR A 242 -25.70 -0.41 -0.38
CA THR A 242 -25.77 1.05 -0.48
C THR A 242 -26.86 1.48 -1.47
N THR A 243 -27.76 2.36 -1.01
CA THR A 243 -28.85 2.94 -1.83
C THR A 243 -28.55 4.38 -2.26
N SER A 244 -27.51 4.99 -1.67
CA SER A 244 -27.07 6.35 -1.98
C SER A 244 -26.25 6.37 -3.27
N SER A 245 -26.93 6.63 -4.39
CA SER A 245 -26.30 7.02 -5.65
C SER A 245 -25.81 8.49 -5.58
N CYS A 246 -25.22 8.97 -6.68
CA CYS A 246 -24.62 10.30 -6.85
C CYS A 246 -25.57 11.51 -6.71
N THR A 247 -26.63 11.43 -5.92
CA THR A 247 -27.62 12.50 -5.71
C THR A 247 -27.21 13.44 -4.58
#